data_AF-A0A0P7C7K8-F1
#
_entry.id   AF-A0A0P7C7K8-F1
#
_cell.length_a   1.000
_cell.length_b   1.000
_cell.length_c   1.000
_cell.angle_alpha   90.00
_cell.angle_beta   90.00
_cell.angle_gamma   90.00
#
_symmetry.space_group_name_H-M   'P 1'
#
loop_
_entity.id
_entity.type
_entity.pdbx_description
1 polymer ?
#
loop_
_entity_poly.entity_id
_entity_poly.type
_entity_poly.pdbx_seq_one_letter_code
_entity_poly.pdbx_strand_id
1 'polypeptide(L)'
;MNAEQLKAAEQATESCVTVLAHGISGIGHLLACTASNGDTGLNPEVVTDIGWLLESLGSLVGNLSDTGAAATFHLSEVKPGA
;
A
#
# COMPACT_ATOMS: atom_id res chain seq x y z
N MET A 1 14.17 -18.64 -4.01
CA MET A 1 12.82 -18.75 -4.60
C MET A 1 12.95 -19.30 -6.00
N ASN A 2 12.04 -20.17 -6.43
CA ASN A 2 11.93 -20.59 -7.83
C ASN A 2 11.10 -19.56 -8.64
N ALA A 3 11.07 -19.70 -9.97
CA ALA A 3 10.37 -18.77 -10.86
C ALA A 3 8.87 -18.62 -10.53
N GLU A 4 8.22 -19.70 -10.10
CA GLU A 4 6.79 -19.68 -9.72
C GLU A 4 6.57 -18.87 -8.43
N GLN A 5 7.43 -19.05 -7.44
CA GLN A 5 7.40 -18.27 -6.20
C GLN A 5 7.68 -16.78 -6.45
N LEU A 6 8.60 -16.48 -7.36
CA LEU A 6 8.93 -15.10 -7.77
C LEU A 6 7.74 -14.42 -8.45
N LYS A 7 7.08 -15.13 -9.37
CA LYS A 7 5.85 -14.65 -10.01
C LYS A 7 4.71 -14.49 -9.02
N ALA A 8 4.54 -15.42 -8.09
CA ALA A 8 3.51 -15.32 -7.05
C ALA A 8 3.77 -14.12 -6.12
N ALA A 9 5.03 -13.85 -5.77
CA ALA A 9 5.40 -12.70 -4.96
C ALA A 9 5.13 -11.36 -5.68
N GLU A 10 5.52 -11.23 -6.95
CA GLU A 10 5.18 -10.07 -7.79
C GLU A 10 3.67 -9.80 -7.75
N GLN A 11 2.85 -10.81 -8.11
CA GLN A 11 1.39 -10.67 -8.17
C GLN A 11 0.78 -10.33 -6.81
N ALA A 12 1.29 -10.93 -5.72
CA ALA A 12 0.83 -10.64 -4.38
C ALA A 12 1.16 -9.20 -3.99
N THR A 13 2.36 -8.72 -4.27
CA THR A 13 2.75 -7.33 -3.96
C THR A 13 1.91 -6.31 -4.71
N GLU A 14 1.66 -6.50 -6.01
CA GLU A 14 0.79 -5.63 -6.81
C GLU A 14 -0.66 -5.60 -6.27
N SER A 15 -1.20 -6.77 -5.94
CA SER A 15 -2.54 -6.89 -5.37
C SER A 15 -2.64 -6.19 -4.01
N CYS A 16 -1.66 -6.40 -3.12
CA CYS A 16 -1.61 -5.76 -1.82
C CYS A 16 -1.50 -4.24 -1.93
N VAL A 17 -0.63 -3.72 -2.80
CA VAL A 17 -0.50 -2.27 -3.04
C VAL A 17 -1.83 -1.69 -3.51
N THR A 18 -2.53 -2.37 -4.42
CA THR A 18 -3.84 -1.93 -4.90
C THR A 18 -4.88 -1.87 -3.78
N VAL A 19 -4.98 -2.91 -2.95
CA VAL A 19 -5.92 -2.95 -1.82
C VAL A 19 -5.61 -1.86 -0.79
N LEU A 20 -4.33 -1.67 -0.47
CA LEU A 20 -3.89 -0.62 0.46
C LEU A 20 -4.23 0.78 -0.08
N ALA A 21 -4.03 1.03 -1.38
CA ALA A 21 -4.38 2.30 -2.01
C ALA A 21 -5.89 2.60 -1.90
N HIS A 22 -6.76 1.60 -2.09
CA HIS A 22 -8.20 1.76 -1.87
C HIS A 22 -8.53 2.08 -0.42
N GLY A 23 -7.89 1.39 0.54
CA GLY A 23 -8.04 1.66 1.96
C GLY A 23 -7.63 3.09 2.35
N ILE A 24 -6.46 3.54 1.89
CA ILE A 24 -5.96 4.90 2.09
C ILE A 24 -6.93 5.94 1.52
N SER A 25 -7.45 5.69 0.31
CA SER A 25 -8.47 6.56 -0.32
C SER A 25 -9.75 6.63 0.52
N GLY A 26 -10.24 5.50 1.04
CA GLY A 26 -11.40 5.45 1.93
C GLY A 26 -11.18 6.26 3.22
N ILE A 27 -10.00 6.15 3.84
CA ILE A 27 -9.62 6.98 5.00
C ILE A 27 -9.66 8.47 4.63
N GLY A 28 -9.05 8.84 3.49
CA GLY A 28 -9.06 10.22 2.99
C GLY A 28 -10.49 10.76 2.76
N HIS A 29 -11.39 9.94 2.23
CA HIS A 29 -12.79 10.30 2.06
C HIS A 29 -13.49 10.56 3.39
N LEU A 30 -13.30 9.68 4.39
CA LEU A 30 -13.86 9.87 5.73
C LEU A 30 -13.33 11.14 6.42
N LEU A 31 -12.04 11.44 6.27
CA LEU A 31 -11.43 12.68 6.75
C LEU A 31 -12.07 13.90 6.09
N ALA A 32 -12.25 13.88 4.76
CA ALA A 32 -12.87 14.97 4.03
C ALA A 32 -14.34 15.19 4.44
N CYS A 33 -15.11 14.12 4.59
CA CYS A 33 -16.48 14.18 5.10
C CYS A 33 -16.53 14.78 6.51
N THR A 34 -15.63 14.35 7.39
CA THR A 34 -15.60 14.86 8.77
C THR A 34 -15.20 16.33 8.82
N ALA A 35 -14.20 16.75 8.04
CA ALA A 35 -13.79 18.15 7.95
C ALA A 35 -14.90 19.04 7.36
N SER A 36 -15.74 18.49 6.46
CA SER A 36 -16.78 19.23 5.74
C SER A 36 -18.14 19.24 6.46
N ASN A 37 -18.34 18.44 7.52
CA ASN A 37 -19.63 18.34 8.19
C ASN A 37 -19.99 19.56 9.07
N GLY A 38 -19.01 20.42 9.39
CA GLY A 38 -19.19 21.68 10.13
C GLY A 38 -19.61 21.55 11.61
N ASP A 39 -20.13 20.40 12.03
CA ASP A 39 -20.74 20.19 13.35
C ASP A 39 -19.82 19.44 14.32
N THR A 40 -18.98 18.52 13.83
CA THR A 40 -18.13 17.67 14.68
C THR A 40 -16.80 17.37 13.99
N GLY A 41 -15.74 18.04 14.46
CA GLY A 41 -14.37 17.70 14.08
C GLY A 41 -13.90 16.39 14.72
N LEU A 42 -12.83 15.81 14.19
CA LEU A 42 -12.15 14.70 14.86
C LEU A 42 -11.46 15.19 16.13
N ASN A 43 -11.51 14.37 17.19
CA ASN A 43 -10.66 14.55 18.35
C ASN A 43 -9.18 14.66 17.89
N PRO A 44 -8.40 15.65 18.37
CA PRO A 44 -6.98 15.77 18.04
C PRO A 44 -6.15 14.48 18.20
N GLU A 45 -6.48 13.64 19.19
CA GLU A 45 -5.84 12.33 19.38
C GLU A 45 -6.13 11.40 18.19
N VAL A 46 -7.40 11.33 17.76
CA VAL A 46 -7.82 10.54 16.59
C VAL A 46 -7.15 11.05 15.30
N VAL A 47 -7.00 12.36 15.13
CA VAL A 47 -6.26 12.94 14.00
C VAL A 47 -4.80 12.50 14.01
N THR A 48 -4.18 12.50 15.19
CA THR A 48 -2.78 12.07 15.37
C THR A 48 -2.62 10.59 15.03
N ASP A 49 -3.50 9.73 15.54
CA ASP A 49 -3.49 8.29 15.26
C ASP A 49 -3.69 7.98 13.78
N ILE A 50 -4.59 8.71 13.10
CA ILE A 50 -4.76 8.59 11.65
C ILE A 50 -3.50 9.03 10.91
N GLY A 51 -2.82 10.08 11.37
CA GLY A 51 -1.52 10.50 10.82
C GLY A 51 -0.48 9.39 10.87
N TRP A 52 -0.27 8.79 12.05
CA TRP A 52 0.67 7.66 12.22
C TRP A 52 0.27 6.42 11.43
N LEU A 53 -1.03 6.15 11.32
CA LEU A 53 -1.54 5.07 10.49
C LEU A 53 -1.21 5.32 9.01
N LEU A 54 -1.46 6.52 8.49
CA LEU A 54 -1.15 6.87 7.10
C LEU A 54 0.34 6.80 6.79
N GLU A 55 1.21 7.22 7.72
CA GLU A 55 2.65 7.07 7.59
C GLU A 55 3.06 5.59 7.52
N SER A 56 2.53 4.77 8.43
CA SER A 56 2.80 3.32 8.46
C SER A 56 2.33 2.62 7.18
N LEU A 57 1.14 2.99 6.68
CA LEU A 57 0.60 2.49 5.42
C LEU A 57 1.46 2.92 4.22
N GLY A 58 1.91 4.18 4.19
CA GLY A 58 2.82 4.68 3.16
C GLY A 58 4.14 3.91 3.13
N SER A 59 4.75 3.67 4.29
CA SER A 59 5.96 2.86 4.42
C SER A 59 5.74 1.42 3.95
N LEU A 60 4.62 0.80 4.32
CA LEU A 60 4.27 -0.55 3.89
C LEU A 60 4.08 -0.64 2.37
N VAL A 61 3.38 0.31 1.75
CA VAL A 61 3.21 0.39 0.30
C VAL A 61 4.55 0.52 -0.42
N GLY A 62 5.46 1.36 0.10
CA GLY A 62 6.82 1.49 -0.42
C GLY A 62 7.58 0.15 -0.38
N ASN A 63 7.62 -0.49 0.79
CA ASN A 63 8.29 -1.78 0.97
C ASN A 63 7.72 -2.88 0.07
N LEU A 64 6.39 -2.93 -0.12
CA LEU A 64 5.75 -3.88 -1.03
C LEU A 64 6.11 -3.60 -2.49
N SER A 65 6.17 -2.32 -2.89
CA SER A 65 6.56 -1.91 -4.24
C SER A 65 8.02 -2.30 -4.53
N ASP A 66 8.93 -2.05 -3.59
CA ASP A 66 10.34 -2.45 -3.70
C ASP A 66 10.49 -3.97 -3.76
N THR A 67 9.73 -4.70 -2.93
CA THR A 67 9.72 -6.17 -2.93
C THR A 67 9.21 -6.73 -4.26
N GLY A 68 8.13 -6.16 -4.80
CA GLY A 68 7.58 -6.54 -6.10
C GLY A 68 8.56 -6.29 -7.23
N ALA A 69 9.19 -5.11 -7.25
CA ALA A 69 10.22 -4.77 -8.24
C ALA A 69 11.42 -5.72 -8.18
N ALA A 70 11.89 -6.08 -6.98
CA ALA A 70 12.95 -7.07 -6.80
C ALA A 70 12.53 -8.46 -7.31
N ALA A 71 11.27 -8.86 -7.08
CA ALA A 71 10.74 -10.12 -7.58
C ALA A 71 10.68 -10.14 -9.12
N THR A 72 10.21 -9.06 -9.74
CA THR A 72 10.19 -8.92 -11.21
C THR A 72 11.60 -8.96 -11.79
N PHE A 73 12.55 -8.26 -11.17
CA PHE A 73 13.95 -8.25 -11.59
C PHE A 73 14.53 -9.67 -11.60
N HIS A 74 14.46 -10.39 -10.48
CA HIS A 74 14.98 -11.75 -10.40
C HIS A 74 14.23 -12.75 -11.30
N LEU A 75 12.92 -12.57 -11.52
CA LEU A 75 12.17 -13.39 -12.47
C LEU A 75 12.69 -13.20 -13.91
N SER A 76 13.11 -11.99 -14.27
CA SER A 76 13.70 -11.70 -15.58
C SER A 76 15.07 -12.37 -15.77
N GLU A 77 15.87 -12.51 -14.71
CA GLU A 77 17.15 -13.24 -14.75
C GLU A 77 16.95 -14.75 -14.87
N VAL A 78 15.89 -15.30 -14.27
CA VAL A 78 15.55 -16.74 -14.32
C VAL A 78 14.93 -17.14 -15.66
N LYS A 79 14.49 -16.18 -16.49
CA LYS A 79 14.09 -16.39 -17.89
C LYS A 79 15.24 -15.98 -18.82
N PRO A 80 16.27 -16.81 -19.04
CA PRO A 80 17.29 -16.50 -20.04
C PRO A 80 16.66 -16.59 -21.43
N GLY A 81 16.52 -15.45 -22.12
CA GLY A 81 16.20 -15.35 -23.55
C GLY A 81 14.95 -16.10 -24.01
N ALA A 82 13.84 -15.36 -24.21
CA ALA A 82 12.86 -15.78 -25.22
C ALA A 82 13.43 -15.53 -26.61
#